data_AF-A0A8T0UPU0-F1
#
_entry.id   AF-A0A8T0UPU0-F1
#
_cell.length_a   1.000
_cell.length_b   1.000
_cell.length_c   1.000
_cell.angle_alpha   90.00
_cell.angle_beta   90.00
_cell.angle_gamma   90.00
#
_symmetry.space_group_name_H-M   'P 1'
#
loop_
_entity.id
_entity.type
_entity.pdbx_description
1 polymer ?
#
loop_
_entity_poly.entity_id
_entity_poly.type
_entity_poly.pdbx_seq_one_letter_code
_entity_poly.pdbx_strand_id
1 'polypeptide(L)'
;MPLIAAAAAGARPLLSSAARRAAAPLSYAAYSTAGPAAGDIEDSPLPRRSPLAQFRERRALAVTDITATEWCEKQMEFVLKHGKPERTEAMKAGLDRHAQLEHHENVFQRVDIAIRSVEELWAVKFMSFIVGTNRLRLEDVTREIPVFGVVKGSWTIGIIDEIQMCMDGISVQPILIDTKTRGKPTIPSEAQKRNGSRLRASC
;
A
#
# COMPACT_ATOMS: atom_id res chain seq x y z
N MET A 1 30.76 43.80 -1.46
CA MET A 1 30.08 43.33 -0.23
C MET A 1 29.17 42.17 -0.62
N PRO A 2 29.23 41.03 0.09
CA PRO A 2 28.63 39.78 -0.33
C PRO A 2 27.12 39.75 -0.03
N LEU A 3 26.33 39.23 -0.97
CA LEU A 3 24.93 38.86 -0.77
C LEU A 3 24.90 37.42 -0.24
N ILE A 4 24.48 37.27 1.02
CA ILE A 4 24.28 35.98 1.68
C ILE A 4 22.97 35.38 1.18
N ALA A 5 23.05 34.22 0.54
CA ALA A 5 21.90 33.39 0.19
C ALA A 5 21.45 32.58 1.42
N ALA A 6 20.24 32.81 1.90
CA ALA A 6 19.63 32.02 2.96
C ALA A 6 18.94 30.78 2.36
N ALA A 7 19.43 29.60 2.72
CA ALA A 7 18.82 28.32 2.41
C ALA A 7 17.56 28.10 3.26
N ALA A 8 16.40 27.95 2.63
CA ALA A 8 15.17 27.55 3.31
C ALA A 8 15.13 26.03 3.45
N ALA A 9 15.43 25.54 4.66
CA ALA A 9 15.32 24.14 5.02
C ALA A 9 13.85 23.72 5.11
N GLY A 10 13.45 22.74 4.28
CA GLY A 10 12.13 22.10 4.34
C GLY A 10 11.99 21.22 5.57
N ALA A 11 11.38 21.76 6.63
CA ALA A 11 11.04 21.01 7.83
C ALA A 11 9.76 20.19 7.61
N ARG A 12 9.86 18.86 7.77
CA ARG A 12 8.71 17.95 7.82
C ARG A 12 8.03 18.09 9.19
N PRO A 13 6.69 18.19 9.28
CA PRO A 13 6.02 18.23 10.58
C PRO A 13 6.12 16.85 11.25
N LEU A 14 6.78 16.81 12.41
CA LEU A 14 6.81 15.66 13.30
C LEU A 14 5.46 15.57 14.02
N LEU A 15 4.62 14.62 13.62
CA LEU A 15 3.41 14.29 14.37
C LEU A 15 3.81 13.60 15.68
N SER A 16 3.57 14.30 16.79
CA SER A 16 3.73 13.82 18.16
C SER A 16 2.91 12.54 18.41
N SER A 17 3.54 11.57 19.10
CA SER A 17 3.02 10.24 19.43
C SER A 17 1.81 10.23 20.38
N ALA A 18 1.34 11.40 20.84
CA ALA A 18 0.39 11.52 21.95
C ALA A 18 -1.10 11.37 21.57
N ALA A 19 -1.49 11.44 20.30
CA ALA A 19 -2.91 11.47 19.89
C ALA A 19 -3.54 10.07 19.64
N ARG A 20 -3.08 9.01 20.32
CA ARG A 20 -3.61 7.64 20.18
C ARG A 20 -4.32 7.15 21.44
N ARG A 21 -5.34 7.85 21.93
CA ARG A 21 -6.19 7.33 23.03
C ARG A 21 -7.66 7.69 22.80
N ALA A 22 -8.43 6.71 22.32
CA ALA A 22 -9.78 6.38 22.81
C ALA A 22 -10.40 5.34 21.87
N ALA A 23 -10.64 4.13 22.39
CA ALA A 23 -11.75 3.23 22.02
C ALA A 23 -11.58 1.94 22.84
N ALA A 24 -12.62 1.61 23.61
CA ALA A 24 -12.66 0.53 24.59
C ALA A 24 -12.46 -0.87 23.96
N PRO A 25 -11.90 -1.84 24.70
CA PRO A 25 -11.86 -3.22 24.23
C PRO A 25 -13.22 -3.90 24.48
N LEU A 26 -13.82 -4.44 23.41
CA LEU A 26 -14.82 -5.50 23.55
C LEU A 26 -14.05 -6.79 23.88
N SER A 27 -14.10 -7.20 25.14
CA SER A 27 -13.54 -8.47 25.58
C SER A 27 -14.53 -9.60 25.33
N TYR A 28 -14.02 -10.75 24.91
CA TYR A 28 -14.63 -12.03 25.26
C TYR A 28 -13.57 -13.13 25.42
N ALA A 29 -13.83 -13.94 26.44
CA ALA A 29 -13.24 -15.22 26.82
C ALA A 29 -11.85 -15.26 27.49
N ALA A 30 -11.92 -15.63 28.76
CA ALA A 30 -10.85 -16.09 29.64
C ALA A 30 -10.69 -17.60 29.55
N TYR A 31 -9.46 -18.11 29.67
CA TYR A 31 -9.16 -19.36 30.38
C TYR A 31 -7.82 -19.19 31.11
N SER A 32 -7.80 -19.58 32.38
CA SER A 32 -6.65 -19.62 33.26
C SER A 32 -6.26 -21.07 33.48
N THR A 33 -4.96 -21.41 33.56
CA THR A 33 -4.34 -22.16 34.69
C THR A 33 -2.86 -22.53 34.45
N ALA A 34 -2.10 -22.45 35.56
CA ALA A 34 -0.94 -23.25 35.99
C ALA A 34 0.48 -22.98 35.44
N GLY A 35 1.45 -23.08 36.36
CA GLY A 35 2.87 -22.69 36.26
C GLY A 35 3.82 -23.71 35.61
N PRO A 36 5.16 -23.54 35.75
CA PRO A 36 6.12 -23.84 34.70
C PRO A 36 6.61 -25.28 34.74
N ALA A 37 6.29 -26.05 33.70
CA ALA A 37 7.07 -27.21 33.29
C ALA A 37 7.95 -26.78 32.10
N ALA A 38 9.18 -27.26 32.04
CA ALA A 38 10.10 -27.03 30.93
C ALA A 38 9.48 -27.59 29.65
N GLY A 39 8.84 -26.70 28.88
CA GLY A 39 8.06 -27.06 27.70
C GLY A 39 8.95 -27.39 26.51
N ASP A 40 8.53 -28.40 25.77
CA ASP A 40 9.03 -28.74 24.43
C ASP A 40 8.94 -27.49 23.52
N ILE A 41 9.67 -27.43 22.41
CA ILE A 41 9.59 -26.30 21.47
C ILE A 41 8.15 -26.06 21.00
N GLU A 42 7.31 -27.10 21.02
CA GLU A 42 5.87 -27.05 20.72
C GLU A 42 4.99 -26.43 21.82
N ASP A 43 5.49 -26.28 23.05
CA ASP A 43 4.79 -25.62 24.18
C ASP A 43 4.95 -24.10 24.20
N SER A 44 5.54 -23.52 23.15
CA SER A 44 5.58 -22.07 22.98
C SER A 44 4.14 -21.54 22.97
N PRO A 45 3.74 -20.68 23.93
CA PRO A 45 2.36 -20.22 24.00
C PRO A 45 2.00 -19.55 22.69
N LEU A 46 1.02 -20.13 21.99
CA LEU A 46 0.49 -19.56 20.74
C LEU A 46 0.22 -18.07 21.00
N PRO A 47 0.69 -17.16 20.13
CA PRO A 47 0.46 -15.75 20.33
C PRO A 47 -1.03 -15.52 20.52
N ARG A 48 -1.40 -14.95 21.68
CA ARG A 48 -2.80 -14.81 22.14
C ARG A 48 -3.69 -13.99 21.19
N ARG A 49 -3.10 -13.40 20.13
CA ARG A 49 -3.77 -12.60 19.10
C ARG A 49 -3.13 -12.90 17.74
N SER A 50 -3.94 -12.88 16.69
CA SER A 50 -3.46 -13.01 15.31
C SER A 50 -2.53 -11.83 14.95
N PRO A 51 -1.58 -11.99 14.02
CA PRO A 51 -0.71 -10.87 13.59
C PRO A 51 -1.50 -9.66 13.08
N LEU A 52 -2.64 -9.88 12.42
CA LEU A 52 -3.54 -8.81 11.99
C LEU A 52 -4.10 -8.03 13.19
N ALA A 53 -4.58 -8.74 14.22
CA ALA A 53 -5.06 -8.12 15.44
C ALA A 53 -3.94 -7.47 16.27
N GLN A 54 -2.70 -7.98 16.20
CA GLN A 54 -1.57 -7.41 16.93
C GLN A 54 -1.04 -6.12 16.28
N PHE A 55 -0.84 -6.13 14.96
CA PHE A 55 -0.13 -5.07 14.26
C PHE A 55 -1.06 -4.12 13.49
N ARG A 56 -2.33 -4.50 13.24
CA ARG A 56 -3.24 -3.78 12.33
C ARG A 56 -4.68 -3.60 12.81
N GLU A 57 -4.95 -3.80 14.10
CA GLU A 57 -6.30 -3.62 14.69
C GLU A 57 -6.95 -2.26 14.36
N ARG A 58 -6.15 -1.20 14.23
CA ARG A 58 -6.62 0.18 13.98
C ARG A 58 -6.26 0.72 12.60
N ARG A 59 -5.87 -0.14 11.67
CA ARG A 59 -5.38 0.30 10.35
C ARG A 59 -5.89 -0.61 9.24
N ALA A 60 -6.25 0.03 8.12
CA ALA A 60 -6.45 -0.64 6.85
C ALA A 60 -5.29 -1.56 6.45
N LEU A 61 -5.61 -2.74 5.91
CA LEU A 61 -4.68 -3.65 5.26
C LEU A 61 -4.35 -3.10 3.86
N ALA A 62 -3.08 -3.02 3.48
CA ALA A 62 -2.77 -2.65 2.09
C ALA A 62 -2.83 -3.89 1.20
N VAL A 63 -3.23 -3.73 -0.06
CA VAL A 63 -3.20 -4.83 -1.05
C VAL A 63 -1.79 -5.45 -1.15
N THR A 64 -0.74 -4.62 -1.08
CA THR A 64 0.65 -5.08 -1.06
C THR A 64 0.99 -5.97 0.15
N ASP A 65 0.27 -5.83 1.26
CA ASP A 65 0.51 -6.67 2.43
C ASP A 65 -0.06 -8.08 2.21
N ILE A 66 -1.18 -8.19 1.49
CA ILE A 66 -1.77 -9.48 1.11
C ILE A 66 -0.80 -10.24 0.19
N THR A 67 -0.33 -9.60 -0.88
CA THR A 67 0.60 -10.25 -1.81
C THR A 67 1.95 -10.58 -1.16
N ALA A 68 2.42 -9.76 -0.23
CA ALA A 68 3.63 -10.06 0.53
C ALA A 68 3.47 -11.27 1.46
N THR A 69 2.28 -11.49 2.04
CA THR A 69 2.01 -12.71 2.82
C THR A 69 1.97 -13.97 1.97
N GLU A 70 1.43 -13.88 0.75
CA GLU A 70 1.36 -15.01 -0.18
C GLU A 70 2.75 -15.45 -0.66
N TRP A 71 3.71 -14.53 -0.75
CA TRP A 71 5.08 -14.86 -1.12
C TRP A 71 5.85 -15.54 0.01
N CYS A 72 5.85 -14.94 1.20
CA CYS A 72 6.50 -15.50 2.38
C CYS A 72 5.90 -14.91 3.67
N GLU A 73 5.10 -15.70 4.37
CA GLU A 73 4.49 -15.31 5.65
C GLU A 73 5.54 -14.87 6.68
N LYS A 74 6.69 -15.57 6.73
CA LYS A 74 7.77 -15.25 7.65
C LYS A 74 8.38 -13.87 7.37
N GLN A 75 8.53 -13.51 6.10
CA GLN A 75 9.01 -12.19 5.69
C GLN A 75 8.03 -11.10 6.17
N MET A 76 6.72 -11.31 6.04
CA MET A 76 5.73 -10.37 6.58
C MET A 76 5.85 -10.25 8.10
N GLU A 77 5.97 -11.36 8.82
CA GLU A 77 6.14 -11.34 10.28
C GLU A 77 7.37 -10.52 10.70
N PHE A 78 8.51 -10.71 10.01
CA PHE A 78 9.72 -9.92 10.23
C PHE A 78 9.48 -8.43 9.98
N VAL A 79 8.84 -8.07 8.88
CA VAL A 79 8.51 -6.67 8.55
C VAL A 79 7.58 -6.03 9.59
N LEU A 80 6.60 -6.79 10.10
CA LEU A 80 5.69 -6.30 11.15
C LEU A 80 6.42 -6.08 12.48
N LYS A 81 7.37 -6.96 12.83
CA LYS A 81 8.12 -6.89 14.10
C LYS A 81 9.29 -5.90 14.07
N HIS A 82 10.02 -5.81 12.97
CA HIS A 82 11.31 -5.10 12.87
C HIS A 82 11.24 -3.87 11.96
N GLY A 83 10.12 -3.66 11.26
CA GLY A 83 9.96 -2.59 10.28
C GLY A 83 10.36 -3.01 8.86
N LYS A 84 10.06 -2.14 7.90
CA LYS A 84 10.44 -2.35 6.49
C LYS A 84 11.93 -2.06 6.31
N PRO A 85 12.65 -2.88 5.53
CA PRO A 85 14.02 -2.56 5.14
C PRO A 85 14.07 -1.26 4.34
N GLU A 86 15.25 -0.64 4.30
CA GLU A 86 15.48 0.57 3.52
C GLU A 86 15.22 0.32 2.03
N ARG A 87 14.72 1.34 1.34
CA ARG A 87 14.45 1.26 -0.11
C ARG A 87 15.76 1.10 -0.86
N THR A 88 15.85 0.05 -1.66
CA THR A 88 16.99 -0.16 -2.57
C THR A 88 16.97 0.85 -3.71
N GLU A 89 18.11 1.05 -4.37
CA GLU A 89 18.21 1.92 -5.55
C GLU A 89 17.23 1.50 -6.67
N ALA A 90 17.03 0.19 -6.84
CA ALA A 90 16.04 -0.32 -7.79
C ALA A 90 14.59 0.07 -7.40
N MET A 91 14.27 0.12 -6.10
CA MET A 91 12.96 0.57 -5.63
C MET A 91 12.78 2.09 -5.80
N LYS A 92 13.85 2.88 -5.62
CA LYS A 92 13.84 4.33 -5.86
C LYS A 92 13.63 4.63 -7.35
N ALA A 93 14.42 4.01 -8.21
CA ALA A 93 14.27 4.12 -9.66
C ALA A 93 12.89 3.65 -10.14
N GLY A 94 12.31 2.64 -9.46
CA GLY A 94 10.93 2.23 -9.68
C GLY A 94 9.94 3.34 -9.38
N LEU A 95 9.99 3.89 -8.16
CA LEU A 95 9.13 4.99 -7.74
C LEU A 95 9.25 6.21 -8.68
N ASP A 96 10.47 6.56 -9.09
CA ASP A 96 10.71 7.67 -10.01
C ASP A 96 10.10 7.42 -11.39
N ARG A 97 10.10 6.18 -11.89
CA ARG A 97 9.43 5.84 -13.15
C ARG A 97 7.92 5.96 -13.04
N HIS A 98 7.32 5.51 -11.93
CA HIS A 98 5.87 5.70 -11.71
C HIS A 98 5.52 7.19 -11.68
N ALA A 99 6.30 8.00 -10.98
CA ALA A 99 6.13 9.45 -10.97
C ALA A 99 6.32 10.07 -12.37
N GLN A 100 7.30 9.61 -13.15
CA GLN A 100 7.50 10.07 -14.53
C GLN A 100 6.32 9.72 -15.44
N LEU A 101 5.79 8.50 -15.33
CA LEU A 101 4.63 8.08 -16.13
C LEU A 101 3.37 8.88 -15.74
N GLU A 102 3.16 9.12 -14.44
CA GLU A 102 2.12 10.02 -13.94
C GLU A 102 2.23 11.43 -14.57
N HIS A 103 3.45 11.96 -14.66
CA HIS A 103 3.72 13.29 -15.22
C HIS A 103 3.61 13.36 -16.75
N HIS A 104 4.10 12.34 -17.47
CA HIS A 104 4.22 12.35 -18.94
C HIS A 104 2.87 12.18 -19.65
N GLU A 105 1.93 11.45 -19.05
CA GLU A 105 0.58 11.25 -19.60
C GLU A 105 -0.40 12.40 -19.27
N ASN A 106 0.07 13.53 -18.71
CA ASN A 106 -0.74 14.71 -18.39
C ASN A 106 -1.97 14.42 -17.51
N VAL A 107 -1.96 13.35 -16.70
CA VAL A 107 -3.18 12.87 -16.00
C VAL A 107 -3.59 13.77 -14.83
N PHE A 108 -2.68 14.56 -14.25
CA PHE A 108 -3.02 15.47 -13.15
C PHE A 108 -2.20 16.77 -13.12
N GLN A 109 -2.90 17.89 -12.87
CA GLN A 109 -2.31 19.03 -12.20
C GLN A 109 -2.16 18.66 -10.73
N ARG A 110 -0.92 18.54 -10.22
CA ARG A 110 -0.70 18.32 -8.79
C ARG A 110 -1.21 19.54 -8.03
N VAL A 111 -2.29 19.35 -7.29
CA VAL A 111 -2.84 20.36 -6.38
C VAL A 111 -2.29 20.06 -5.00
N ASP A 112 -1.45 20.96 -4.49
CA ASP A 112 -0.97 20.87 -3.12
C ASP A 112 -2.11 21.24 -2.16
N ILE A 113 -2.63 20.24 -1.46
CA ILE A 113 -3.70 20.40 -0.48
C ILE A 113 -3.11 20.30 0.92
N ALA A 114 -3.27 21.34 1.72
CA ALA A 114 -2.87 21.32 3.13
C ALA A 114 -3.89 20.50 3.94
N ILE A 115 -3.50 19.32 4.41
CA ILE A 115 -4.35 18.40 5.18
C ILE A 115 -4.17 18.66 6.67
N ARG A 116 -5.26 18.96 7.37
CA ARG A 116 -5.31 19.29 8.80
C ARG A 116 -5.90 18.18 9.65
N SER A 117 -6.72 17.30 9.06
CA SER A 117 -7.40 16.21 9.79
C SER A 117 -7.34 14.87 9.04
N VAL A 118 -7.71 13.78 9.74
CA VAL A 118 -7.80 12.44 9.14
C VAL A 118 -8.97 12.37 8.17
N GLU A 119 -10.04 13.09 8.47
CA GLU A 119 -11.25 13.20 7.65
C GLU A 119 -10.92 13.92 6.33
N GLU A 120 -10.13 14.99 6.36
CA GLU A 120 -9.66 15.68 5.15
C GLU A 120 -8.78 14.76 4.29
N LEU A 121 -7.92 13.95 4.90
CA LEU A 121 -7.12 12.97 4.17
C LEU A 121 -8.01 11.97 3.42
N TRP A 122 -9.08 11.48 4.05
CA TRP A 122 -10.04 10.59 3.41
C TRP A 122 -10.86 11.30 2.34
N ALA A 123 -11.29 12.53 2.58
CA ALA A 123 -11.97 13.35 1.58
C ALA A 123 -11.13 13.51 0.32
N VAL A 124 -9.83 13.81 0.45
CA VAL A 124 -8.90 13.88 -0.68
C VAL A 124 -8.85 12.55 -1.43
N LYS A 125 -8.74 11.41 -0.72
CA LYS A 125 -8.74 10.08 -1.36
C LYS A 125 -10.04 9.77 -2.11
N PHE A 126 -11.19 10.10 -1.52
CA PHE A 126 -12.48 9.90 -2.18
C PHE A 126 -12.61 10.78 -3.42
N MET A 127 -12.17 12.04 -3.35
CA MET A 127 -12.15 12.93 -4.50
C MET A 127 -11.22 12.40 -5.60
N SER A 128 -10.01 11.94 -5.25
CA SER A 128 -9.10 11.31 -6.21
C SER A 128 -9.75 10.10 -6.90
N PHE A 129 -10.46 9.25 -6.14
CA PHE A 129 -11.19 8.12 -6.71
C PHE A 129 -12.31 8.54 -7.67
N ILE A 130 -13.12 9.54 -7.30
CA ILE A 130 -14.22 10.05 -8.13
C ILE A 130 -13.67 10.66 -9.43
N VAL A 131 -12.63 11.48 -9.32
CA VAL A 131 -11.98 12.10 -10.48
C VAL A 131 -11.38 11.02 -11.39
N GLY A 132 -10.65 10.07 -10.83
CA GLY A 132 -10.07 8.95 -11.60
C GLY A 132 -11.13 8.11 -12.31
N THR A 133 -12.24 7.79 -11.64
CA THR A 133 -13.34 7.01 -12.23
C THR A 133 -14.03 7.77 -13.36
N ASN A 134 -14.26 9.08 -13.20
CA ASN A 134 -14.82 9.91 -14.27
C ASN A 134 -13.90 9.97 -15.48
N ARG A 135 -12.58 10.01 -15.27
CA ARG A 135 -11.59 9.96 -16.35
C ARG A 135 -11.59 8.63 -17.07
N LEU A 136 -11.61 7.53 -16.33
CA LEU A 136 -11.71 6.19 -16.90
C LEU A 136 -12.95 6.03 -17.80
N ARG A 137 -14.05 6.73 -17.49
CA ARG A 137 -15.27 6.73 -18.31
C ARG A 137 -15.18 7.62 -19.56
N LEU A 138 -14.33 8.65 -19.57
CA LEU A 138 -14.24 9.64 -20.63
C LEU A 138 -13.06 9.40 -21.59
N GLU A 139 -11.93 8.98 -21.05
CA GLU A 139 -10.64 8.85 -21.72
C GLU A 139 -10.22 7.38 -21.87
N ASP A 140 -11.05 6.44 -21.37
CA ASP A 140 -10.81 4.99 -21.36
C ASP A 140 -9.51 4.54 -20.68
N VAL A 141 -8.76 5.45 -20.05
CA VAL A 141 -7.55 5.16 -19.29
C VAL A 141 -7.44 6.04 -18.05
N THR A 142 -6.82 5.51 -17.01
CA THR A 142 -6.53 6.26 -15.77
C THR A 142 -5.37 5.61 -15.02
N ARG A 143 -4.66 6.39 -14.22
CA ARG A 143 -3.51 5.94 -13.42
C ARG A 143 -3.61 6.33 -11.96
N GLU A 144 -2.92 5.57 -11.10
CA GLU A 144 -2.77 5.82 -9.66
C GLU A 144 -4.12 5.98 -8.92
N ILE A 145 -5.15 5.21 -9.31
CA ILE A 145 -6.46 5.30 -8.67
C ILE A 145 -6.42 4.66 -7.28
N PRO A 146 -6.76 5.39 -6.20
CA PRO A 146 -6.89 4.80 -4.88
C PRO A 146 -8.16 3.96 -4.80
N VAL A 147 -8.03 2.72 -4.37
CA VAL A 147 -9.16 1.80 -4.13
C VAL A 147 -9.27 1.46 -2.66
N PHE A 148 -10.50 1.29 -2.20
CA PHE A 148 -10.83 0.95 -0.82
C PHE A 148 -12.01 -0.01 -0.80
N GLY A 149 -12.03 -0.92 0.16
CA GLY A 149 -13.11 -1.90 0.29
C GLY A 149 -12.93 -2.78 1.51
N VAL A 150 -13.93 -3.63 1.78
CA VAL A 150 -13.87 -4.60 2.88
C VAL A 150 -13.73 -5.99 2.29
N VAL A 151 -12.66 -6.69 2.68
CA VAL A 151 -12.38 -8.07 2.25
C VAL A 151 -12.32 -8.95 3.49
N LYS A 152 -13.19 -9.97 3.58
CA LYS A 152 -13.28 -10.89 4.74
C LYS A 152 -13.36 -10.15 6.09
N GLY A 153 -14.14 -9.08 6.15
CA GLY A 153 -14.32 -8.27 7.37
C GLY A 153 -13.15 -7.33 7.71
N SER A 154 -12.09 -7.30 6.89
CA SER A 154 -10.96 -6.38 7.06
C SER A 154 -11.04 -5.23 6.06
N TRP A 155 -10.82 -4.01 6.52
CA TRP A 155 -10.71 -2.85 5.63
C TRP A 155 -9.42 -2.92 4.82
N THR A 156 -9.52 -2.89 3.50
CA THR A 156 -8.40 -2.99 2.57
C THR A 156 -8.29 -1.71 1.75
N ILE A 157 -7.05 -1.25 1.55
CA ILE A 157 -6.72 -0.10 0.69
C ILE A 157 -5.66 -0.50 -0.33
N GLY A 158 -5.75 0.07 -1.53
CA GLY A 158 -4.78 -0.14 -2.60
C GLY A 158 -4.65 1.10 -3.46
N ILE A 159 -3.63 1.10 -4.29
CA ILE A 159 -3.49 2.04 -5.40
C ILE A 159 -3.28 1.18 -6.63
N ILE A 160 -4.04 1.49 -7.67
CA ILE A 160 -3.94 0.82 -8.95
C ILE A 160 -3.08 1.67 -9.87
N ASP A 161 -2.00 1.09 -10.41
CA ASP A 161 -1.08 1.77 -11.31
C ASP A 161 -1.80 2.30 -12.55
N GLU A 162 -2.51 1.44 -13.29
CA GLU A 162 -3.25 1.82 -14.50
C GLU A 162 -4.49 0.94 -14.71
N ILE A 163 -5.60 1.57 -15.14
CA ILE A 163 -6.81 0.88 -15.60
C ILE A 163 -7.12 1.37 -17.00
N GLN A 164 -7.37 0.44 -17.91
CA GLN A 164 -7.84 0.73 -19.26
C GLN A 164 -9.23 0.10 -19.49
N MET A 165 -10.13 0.82 -20.13
CA MET A 165 -11.38 0.27 -20.64
C MET A 165 -11.12 -0.26 -22.06
N CYS A 166 -11.09 -1.58 -22.21
CA CYS A 166 -11.06 -2.20 -23.54
C CYS A 166 -12.46 -2.58 -23.99
N MET A 167 -12.75 -2.33 -25.27
CA MET A 167 -13.98 -2.77 -25.92
C MET A 167 -13.70 -4.01 -26.78
N ASP A 168 -14.12 -5.18 -26.30
CA ASP A 168 -14.04 -6.43 -27.05
C ASP A 168 -15.33 -6.67 -27.86
N GLY A 169 -15.70 -5.69 -28.69
CA GLY A 169 -16.82 -5.74 -29.66
C GLY A 169 -18.25 -5.86 -29.11
N ILE A 170 -18.44 -6.38 -27.89
CA ILE A 170 -19.75 -6.67 -27.27
C ILE A 170 -19.81 -6.21 -25.80
N SER A 171 -18.67 -6.21 -25.09
CA SER A 171 -18.58 -5.82 -23.68
C SER A 171 -17.43 -4.84 -23.47
N VAL A 172 -17.65 -3.84 -22.61
CA VAL A 172 -16.59 -3.02 -22.04
C VAL A 172 -16.06 -3.75 -20.82
N GLN A 173 -14.76 -4.09 -20.82
CA GLN A 173 -14.12 -4.73 -19.67
C GLN A 173 -12.91 -3.89 -19.22
N PRO A 174 -12.80 -3.59 -17.91
CA PRO A 174 -11.62 -2.92 -17.39
C PRO A 174 -10.44 -3.91 -17.33
N ILE A 175 -9.31 -3.51 -17.89
CA ILE A 175 -8.03 -4.20 -17.80
C ILE A 175 -7.16 -3.47 -16.78
N LEU A 176 -6.71 -4.20 -15.77
CA LEU A 176 -5.75 -3.73 -14.79
C LEU A 176 -4.33 -3.91 -15.33
N ILE A 177 -3.58 -2.82 -15.43
CA ILE A 177 -2.19 -2.82 -15.90
C ILE A 177 -1.29 -2.40 -14.73
N ASP A 178 -0.36 -3.29 -14.38
CA ASP A 178 0.61 -3.10 -13.30
C ASP A 178 1.99 -2.84 -13.93
N THR A 179 2.54 -1.64 -13.71
CA THR A 179 3.85 -1.30 -14.27
C THR A 179 4.91 -1.73 -13.27
N LYS A 180 5.89 -2.52 -13.73
CA LYS A 180 6.98 -2.99 -12.87
C LYS A 180 8.33 -2.71 -13.51
N THR A 181 9.18 -2.02 -12.76
CA THR A 181 10.51 -1.63 -13.21
C THR A 181 11.53 -2.70 -12.83
N ARG A 182 12.40 -3.09 -13.77
CA ARG A 182 13.50 -4.03 -13.51
C ARG A 182 14.84 -3.39 -13.79
N GLY A 183 15.83 -3.68 -12.94
CA GLY A 183 17.21 -3.25 -13.16
C GLY A 183 17.94 -4.03 -14.26
N LYS A 184 17.42 -5.20 -14.67
CA LYS A 184 17.97 -6.02 -15.76
C LYS A 184 16.91 -6.23 -16.87
N PRO A 185 17.29 -6.14 -18.15
CA PRO A 185 16.42 -6.44 -19.28
C PRO A 185 16.32 -7.97 -19.45
N THR A 186 15.63 -8.62 -18.53
CA THR A 186 15.41 -10.08 -18.57
C THR A 186 13.93 -10.34 -18.34
N ILE A 187 13.40 -11.40 -18.94
CA ILE A 187 12.03 -11.83 -18.68
C ILE A 187 11.93 -12.24 -17.20
N PRO A 188 10.85 -11.87 -16.48
CA PRO A 188 10.65 -12.30 -15.10
C PRO A 188 10.58 -13.81 -14.98
N SER A 189 11.07 -14.35 -13.87
CA SER A 189 10.97 -15.79 -13.57
C SER A 189 9.52 -16.19 -13.32
N GLU A 190 9.21 -17.49 -13.44
CA GLU A 190 7.86 -18.00 -13.17
C GLU A 190 7.36 -17.66 -11.76
N ALA A 191 8.26 -17.68 -10.77
CA ALA A 191 7.93 -17.25 -9.42
C ALA A 191 7.53 -15.76 -9.37
N GLN A 192 8.21 -14.90 -10.13
CA GLN A 192 7.85 -13.48 -10.23
C GLN A 192 6.51 -13.26 -10.96
N LYS A 193 6.21 -14.09 -11.98
CA LYS A 193 4.92 -14.05 -12.68
C LYS A 193 3.77 -14.43 -11.76
N ARG A 194 3.96 -15.45 -10.90
CA ARG A 194 2.93 -15.89 -9.92
C ARG A 194 2.57 -14.81 -8.89
N ASN A 195 3.51 -13.95 -8.51
CA ASN A 195 3.31 -12.92 -7.47
C ASN A 195 2.49 -11.70 -7.88
N GLY A 196 1.96 -11.68 -9.09
CA GLY A 196 1.15 -10.55 -9.57
C GLY A 196 1.64 -9.89 -10.85
N SER A 197 2.68 -10.43 -11.49
CA SER A 197 3.13 -9.94 -12.80
C SER A 197 2.64 -10.85 -13.93
N ARG A 198 1.33 -10.85 -14.18
CA ARG A 198 0.77 -11.36 -15.44
C ARG A 198 1.01 -10.30 -16.53
N LEU A 199 2.28 -10.02 -16.79
CA LEU A 199 2.73 -8.98 -17.72
C LEU A 199 2.46 -9.44 -19.16
N ARG A 200 1.79 -8.59 -19.95
CA ARG A 200 2.16 -8.45 -21.36
C ARG A 200 3.49 -7.70 -21.37
N ALA A 201 4.57 -8.38 -21.73
CA ALA A 201 5.83 -7.70 -22.03
C ALA A 201 5.67 -6.98 -23.37
N SER A 202 5.61 -5.66 -23.38
CA SER A 202 6.06 -4.90 -24.54
C SER A 202 7.56 -4.68 -24.38
N CYS A 203 8.33 -5.24 -25.32
CA CYS A 203 9.77 -5.10 -25.43
C CYS A 203 10.20 -3.63 -25.56
#